data_AF-A0A970M2Y3-F1
#
_entry.id   AF-A0A970M2Y3-F1
#
_cell.length_a   1.000
_cell.length_b   1.000
_cell.length_c   1.000
_cell.angle_alpha   90.00
_cell.angle_beta   90.00
_cell.angle_gamma   90.00
#
_symmetry.space_group_name_H-M   'P 1'
#
loop_
_entity.id
_entity.type
_entity.pdbx_description
1 polymer ?
#
loop_
_entity_poly.entity_id
_entity_poly.type
_entity_poly.pdbx_seq_one_letter_code
_entity_poly.pdbx_strand_id
1 'polypeptide(L)'
;MEARKRYLFTTRFNYEDALRNGSVMIVPVFLMNKGCPHRCIFCNTRQIAGKTEEPLTKDHLRRRVARCISPGRHAGGPVELAFYGGNFTGMPKREQARLLEITNTLMEEDLIHRVRIATRPDDLPPDTLAFLSQHRVGTIEIGVQSMIDDVLERSRRGHTAEDVVRSVRLAKERGFAVSVHLMAGLPGDTEEYFAETIRKIIALKPDMARLHPTLVFPETTLAAMYTAGEYLPLTMANAISLCKRALTQFDKAGIPLIRLGLQETELMKMPGGILAGPFHPAFRSLVEASIFLDMAVQLLLKYNAMEKRVCFSVCPRDISSFRGERNGNIHALMTRFKLNDITIQPDPALERGTLVLALAHHGSQQLRRMDQN
;
A
#
# COMPACT_ATOMS: atom_id res chain seq x y z
N MET A 1 -47.47 3.72 -12.76
CA MET A 1 -47.21 3.08 -14.06
C MET A 1 -46.60 4.15 -14.93
N GLU A 2 -45.36 4.12 -15.41
CA GLU A 2 -44.57 3.00 -15.91
C GLU A 2 -43.07 3.36 -15.87
N ALA A 3 -42.21 2.35 -15.82
CA ALA A 3 -40.82 2.42 -15.40
C ALA A 3 -39.95 3.45 -16.16
N ARG A 4 -39.38 4.43 -15.43
CA ARG A 4 -38.22 5.21 -15.89
C ARG A 4 -37.05 4.24 -16.02
N LYS A 5 -36.72 3.84 -17.25
CA LYS A 5 -35.56 3.00 -17.57
C LYS A 5 -34.27 3.64 -17.04
N ARG A 6 -33.86 3.22 -15.86
CA ARG A 6 -32.55 3.46 -15.26
C ARG A 6 -31.57 2.51 -15.94
N TYR A 7 -30.85 2.97 -16.95
CA TYR A 7 -29.74 2.19 -17.48
C TYR A 7 -28.59 2.30 -16.48
N LEU A 8 -28.50 1.34 -15.55
CA LEU A 8 -27.37 1.19 -14.64
C LEU A 8 -26.49 0.06 -15.12
N PHE A 9 -25.30 0.40 -15.59
CA PHE A 9 -24.26 -0.57 -15.84
C PHE A 9 -23.14 -0.38 -14.83
N THR A 10 -22.91 -1.41 -14.02
CA THR A 10 -21.94 -1.37 -12.94
C THR A 10 -20.74 -2.23 -13.26
N THR A 11 -19.56 -1.74 -12.89
CA THR A 11 -18.40 -2.56 -12.64
C THR A 11 -17.85 -2.17 -11.27
N ARG A 12 -17.34 -3.15 -10.54
CA ARG A 12 -16.92 -2.98 -9.16
C ARG A 12 -15.53 -3.54 -8.97
N PHE A 13 -14.70 -2.71 -8.36
CA PHE A 13 -13.48 -3.10 -7.69
C PHE A 13 -13.81 -3.19 -6.20
N ASN A 14 -13.55 -4.32 -5.53
CA ASN A 14 -13.84 -4.36 -4.10
C ASN A 14 -12.84 -3.46 -3.38
N TYR A 15 -13.36 -2.70 -2.42
CA TYR A 15 -12.58 -1.86 -1.52
C TYR A 15 -12.73 -2.34 -0.07
N GLU A 16 -13.50 -3.40 0.15
CA GLU A 16 -13.97 -3.76 1.48
C GLU A 16 -12.84 -4.31 2.36
N ASP A 17 -12.89 -3.86 3.62
CA ASP A 17 -12.31 -4.49 4.81
C ASP A 17 -10.87 -4.17 5.22
N ALA A 18 -10.26 -3.09 4.71
CA ALA A 18 -9.10 -2.50 5.40
C ALA A 18 -9.47 -1.52 6.53
N LEU A 19 -10.76 -1.18 6.71
CA LEU A 19 -11.22 -0.12 7.62
C LEU A 19 -12.39 -0.52 8.53
N ARG A 20 -12.86 -1.79 8.51
CA ARG A 20 -14.02 -2.23 9.32
C ARG A 20 -13.74 -2.32 10.82
N ASN A 21 -12.48 -2.38 11.23
CA ASN A 21 -12.07 -2.04 12.59
C ASN A 21 -11.50 -0.63 12.54
N GLY A 22 -11.97 0.28 13.41
CA GLY A 22 -11.54 1.68 13.44
C GLY A 22 -10.05 1.81 13.13
N SER A 23 -9.70 2.64 12.14
CA SER A 23 -8.38 2.65 11.50
C SER A 23 -7.26 2.61 12.54
N VAL A 24 -6.52 1.48 12.59
CA VAL A 24 -5.41 1.31 13.52
C VAL A 24 -4.40 2.44 13.27
N MET A 25 -4.08 3.21 14.31
CA MET A 25 -3.05 4.24 14.23
C MET A 25 -1.68 3.59 14.41
N ILE A 26 -0.94 3.46 13.31
CA ILE A 26 0.43 2.97 13.34
C ILE A 26 1.36 4.15 13.69
N VAL A 27 2.06 4.02 14.83
CA VAL A 27 3.13 4.93 15.25
C VAL A 27 4.46 4.30 14.83
N PRO A 28 5.04 4.66 13.67
CA PRO A 28 6.28 4.05 13.21
C PRO A 28 7.44 4.49 14.09
N VAL A 29 8.41 3.63 14.34
CA VAL A 29 9.69 3.89 15.01
C VAL A 29 10.77 3.20 14.17
N PHE A 30 11.75 3.95 13.69
CA PHE A 30 12.75 3.39 12.78
C PHE A 30 14.03 2.99 13.53
N LEU A 31 14.49 1.76 13.28
CA LEU A 31 15.65 1.14 13.92
C LEU A 31 16.97 1.39 13.18
N MET A 32 16.96 2.09 12.05
CA MET A 32 18.16 2.51 11.30
C MET A 32 19.11 1.35 10.97
N ASN A 33 18.58 0.29 10.36
CA ASN A 33 19.24 -0.97 9.98
C ASN A 33 19.75 -1.84 11.15
N LYS A 34 19.44 -1.51 12.42
CA LYS A 34 19.82 -2.37 13.54
C LYS A 34 19.27 -3.79 13.36
N GLY A 35 20.12 -4.76 13.73
CA GLY A 35 19.84 -6.19 13.64
C GLY A 35 19.97 -6.80 12.24
N CYS A 36 20.22 -6.00 11.19
CA CYS A 36 20.45 -6.56 9.85
C CYS A 36 21.86 -7.18 9.78
N PRO A 37 22.00 -8.46 9.38
CA PRO A 37 23.32 -9.10 9.25
C PRO A 37 24.12 -8.54 8.08
N HIS A 38 23.44 -8.02 7.06
CA HIS A 38 24.03 -7.41 5.87
C HIS A 38 23.12 -6.32 5.31
N ARG A 39 23.66 -5.52 4.38
CA ARG A 39 22.92 -4.49 3.66
C ARG A 39 22.44 -4.99 2.31
N CYS A 40 21.14 -4.87 2.06
CA CYS A 40 20.56 -5.13 0.74
C CYS A 40 20.94 -4.02 -0.23
N ILE A 41 21.01 -4.35 -1.52
CA ILE A 41 21.55 -3.43 -2.53
C ILE A 41 20.76 -2.14 -2.70
N PHE A 42 19.45 -2.15 -2.37
CA PHE A 42 18.52 -1.02 -2.51
C PHE A 42 18.32 -0.25 -1.20
N CYS A 43 18.85 -0.76 -0.08
CA CYS A 43 18.45 -0.29 1.24
C CYS A 43 19.14 1.03 1.60
N ASN A 44 18.35 2.09 1.67
CA ASN A 44 18.77 3.35 2.29
C ASN A 44 17.75 3.77 3.36
N THR A 45 17.89 3.21 4.57
CA THR A 45 16.97 3.52 5.67
C THR A 45 17.00 4.99 6.05
N ARG A 46 18.13 5.69 5.88
CA ARG A 46 18.19 7.14 6.16
C ARG A 46 17.24 7.91 5.25
N GLN A 47 17.21 7.59 3.95
CA GLN A 47 16.27 8.19 3.00
C GLN A 47 14.82 7.83 3.33
N ILE A 48 14.56 6.58 3.74
CA ILE A 48 13.21 6.05 4.00
C ILE A 48 12.63 6.49 5.36
N ALA A 49 13.46 6.57 6.39
CA ALA A 49 13.08 6.88 7.77
C ALA A 49 13.25 8.37 8.13
N GLY A 50 14.05 9.11 7.36
CA GLY A 50 14.50 10.45 7.70
C GLY A 50 15.64 10.45 8.74
N LYS A 51 15.86 11.60 9.38
CA LYS A 51 16.81 11.73 10.50
C LYS A 51 16.22 11.10 11.76
N THR A 52 16.84 10.04 12.28
CA THR A 52 16.56 9.51 13.62
C THR A 52 17.88 9.27 14.33
N GLU A 53 18.32 10.25 15.11
CA GLU A 53 19.53 10.20 15.93
C GLU A 53 19.20 10.18 17.43
N GLU A 54 17.94 10.34 17.82
CA GLU A 54 17.52 10.28 19.22
C GLU A 54 17.56 8.83 19.74
N PRO A 55 18.14 8.61 20.93
CA PRO A 55 18.05 7.32 21.60
C PRO A 55 16.60 6.88 21.83
N LEU A 56 16.30 5.61 21.60
CA LEU A 56 14.97 5.03 21.83
C LEU A 56 14.74 4.81 23.33
N THR A 57 14.41 5.89 24.04
CA THR A 57 14.03 5.90 25.46
C THR A 57 12.51 5.89 25.63
N LYS A 58 12.03 5.62 26.85
CA LYS A 58 10.60 5.70 27.19
C LYS A 58 10.02 7.06 26.83
N ASP A 59 10.67 8.15 27.24
CA ASP A 59 10.20 9.50 26.96
C ASP A 59 10.16 9.83 25.47
N HIS A 60 11.16 9.38 24.71
CA HIS A 60 11.17 9.56 23.26
C HIS A 60 9.97 8.85 22.60
N LEU A 61 9.75 7.57 22.94
CA LEU A 61 8.62 6.81 22.41
C LEU A 61 7.27 7.41 22.84
N ARG A 62 7.14 7.81 24.11
CA ARG A 62 5.93 8.48 24.63
C ARG A 62 5.62 9.77 23.88
N ARG A 63 6.61 10.65 23.68
CA ARG A 63 6.44 11.89 22.89
C ARG A 63 6.00 11.60 21.46
N ARG A 64 6.57 10.55 20.86
CA ARG A 64 6.26 10.15 19.49
C ARG A 64 4.84 9.62 19.36
N VAL A 65 4.38 8.79 20.30
CA VAL A 65 2.99 8.35 20.40
C VAL A 65 2.06 9.55 20.56
N ALA A 66 2.31 10.42 21.56
CA ALA A 66 1.50 11.61 21.82
C ALA A 66 1.34 12.53 20.59
N ARG A 67 2.39 12.69 19.78
CA ARG A 67 2.34 13.46 18.53
C ARG A 67 1.43 12.84 17.48
N CYS A 68 1.40 11.50 17.39
CA CYS A 68 0.59 10.77 16.43
C CYS A 68 -0.89 10.67 16.84
N ILE A 69 -1.16 10.62 18.14
CA ILE A 69 -2.54 10.52 18.68
C ILE A 69 -3.18 11.87 18.99
N SER A 70 -2.55 12.99 18.61
CA SER A 70 -3.04 14.33 18.93
C SER A 70 -4.40 14.63 18.28
N PRO A 71 -5.21 15.53 18.88
CA PRO A 71 -6.52 15.91 18.35
C PRO A 71 -6.44 16.31 16.87
N GLY A 72 -7.32 15.74 16.05
CA GLY A 72 -7.36 15.97 14.60
C GLY A 72 -6.46 15.05 13.77
N ARG A 73 -5.60 14.23 14.39
CA ARG A 73 -4.79 13.22 13.69
C ARG A 73 -5.23 11.78 13.94
N HIS A 74 -6.00 11.55 15.01
CA HIS A 74 -6.46 10.24 15.42
C HIS A 74 -7.97 10.26 15.72
N ALA A 75 -8.69 9.28 15.19
CA ALA A 75 -10.15 9.20 15.25
C ALA A 75 -10.68 8.22 16.32
N GLY A 76 -9.89 7.91 17.35
CA GLY A 76 -10.31 7.08 18.49
C GLY A 76 -10.27 5.56 18.25
N GLY A 77 -9.30 5.07 17.47
CA GLY A 77 -9.08 3.64 17.21
C GLY A 77 -7.88 3.07 18.01
N PRO A 78 -7.60 1.76 17.90
CA PRO A 78 -6.43 1.16 18.52
C PRO A 78 -5.13 1.79 17.98
N VAL A 79 -4.15 1.95 18.86
CA VAL A 79 -2.83 2.51 18.54
C VAL A 79 -1.80 1.39 18.57
N GLU A 80 -1.02 1.26 17.50
CA GLU A 80 0.02 0.24 17.36
C GLU A 80 1.40 0.91 17.21
N LEU A 81 2.32 0.65 18.14
CA LEU A 81 3.70 1.12 18.01
C LEU A 81 4.48 0.12 17.16
N ALA A 82 5.06 0.59 16.06
CA ALA A 82 5.63 -0.26 15.03
C ALA A 82 7.12 -0.01 14.83
N PHE A 83 7.96 -1.02 15.12
CA PHE A 83 9.40 -0.96 14.87
C PHE A 83 9.73 -1.36 13.42
N TYR A 84 10.18 -0.40 12.62
CA TYR A 84 10.51 -0.54 11.19
C TYR A 84 11.99 -0.24 10.89
N GLY A 85 12.39 -0.40 9.62
CA GLY A 85 13.66 0.09 9.11
C GLY A 85 14.88 -0.67 9.64
N GLY A 86 14.70 -1.92 10.03
CA GLY A 86 15.76 -2.81 10.52
C GLY A 86 15.22 -4.22 10.61
N ASN A 87 15.91 -5.06 11.38
CA ASN A 87 15.55 -6.44 11.63
C ASN A 87 15.41 -6.64 13.13
N PHE A 88 14.19 -6.47 13.67
CA PHE A 88 13.98 -6.38 15.11
C PHE A 88 14.49 -7.63 15.85
N THR A 89 14.18 -8.83 15.32
CA THR A 89 14.53 -10.09 15.98
C THR A 89 16.00 -10.48 15.83
N GLY A 90 16.74 -9.86 14.91
CA GLY A 90 18.20 -9.98 14.80
C GLY A 90 19.00 -9.01 15.67
N MET A 91 18.35 -8.10 16.42
CA MET A 91 19.04 -7.27 17.41
C MET A 91 19.50 -8.09 18.63
N PRO A 92 20.44 -7.61 19.45
CA PRO A 92 20.77 -8.28 20.72
C PRO A 92 19.52 -8.48 21.59
N LYS A 93 19.33 -9.67 22.16
CA LYS A 93 18.12 -10.02 22.95
C LYS A 93 17.85 -9.03 24.09
N ARG A 94 18.90 -8.53 24.75
CA ARG A 94 18.80 -7.48 25.79
C ARG A 94 18.17 -6.19 25.26
N GLU A 95 18.51 -5.79 24.04
CA GLU A 95 17.94 -4.58 23.41
C GLU A 95 16.50 -4.81 22.96
N GLN A 96 16.17 -6.00 22.44
CA GLN A 96 14.79 -6.38 22.13
C GLN A 96 13.92 -6.31 23.40
N ALA A 97 14.37 -6.94 24.50
CA ALA A 97 13.66 -6.95 25.78
C ALA A 97 13.48 -5.52 26.32
N ARG A 98 14.54 -4.71 26.33
CA ARG A 98 14.50 -3.30 26.77
C ARG A 98 13.43 -2.50 26.01
N LEU A 99 13.38 -2.62 24.68
CA LEU A 99 12.40 -1.90 23.86
C LEU A 99 10.97 -2.40 24.13
N LEU A 100 10.80 -3.71 24.31
CA LEU A 100 9.49 -4.31 24.58
C LEU A 100 8.97 -4.01 26.00
N GLU A 101 9.86 -3.91 26.99
CA GLU A 101 9.53 -3.45 28.34
C GLU A 101 9.00 -2.00 28.32
N ILE A 102 9.63 -1.13 27.54
CA ILE A 102 9.13 0.24 27.34
C ILE A 102 7.72 0.19 26.73
N THR A 103 7.49 -0.64 25.70
CA THR A 103 6.15 -0.75 25.10
C THR A 103 5.11 -1.33 26.05
N ASN A 104 5.49 -2.27 26.92
CA ASN A 104 4.62 -2.79 27.98
C ASN A 104 4.17 -1.67 28.90
N THR A 105 5.11 -0.81 29.31
CA THR A 105 4.77 0.35 30.14
C THR A 105 3.83 1.32 29.41
N LEU A 106 4.03 1.56 28.10
CA LEU A 106 3.14 2.42 27.31
C LEU A 106 1.73 1.80 27.13
N MET A 107 1.62 0.47 27.15
CA MET A 107 0.33 -0.23 27.15
C MET A 107 -0.37 -0.12 28.51
N GLU A 108 0.35 -0.19 29.61
CA GLU A 108 -0.19 0.03 30.97
C GLU A 108 -0.69 1.46 31.17
N GLU A 109 -0.07 2.42 30.48
CA GLU A 109 -0.47 3.83 30.43
C GLU A 109 -1.63 4.10 29.43
N ASP A 110 -2.19 3.07 28.78
CA ASP A 110 -3.25 3.15 27.76
C ASP A 110 -2.90 4.04 26.55
N LEU A 111 -1.60 4.25 26.29
CA LEU A 111 -1.13 5.05 25.16
C LEU A 111 -1.04 4.26 23.86
N ILE A 112 -0.78 2.96 23.96
CA ILE A 112 -0.73 2.01 22.85
C ILE A 112 -1.46 0.73 23.23
N HIS A 113 -1.93 -0.01 22.22
CA HIS A 113 -2.75 -1.23 22.40
C HIS A 113 -2.04 -2.49 21.92
N ARG A 114 -1.08 -2.34 20.99
CA ARG A 114 -0.37 -3.44 20.35
C ARG A 114 1.03 -3.00 19.92
N VAL A 115 1.93 -3.97 19.79
CA VAL A 115 3.24 -3.78 19.18
C VAL A 115 3.31 -4.50 17.85
N ARG A 116 3.88 -3.81 16.85
CA ARG A 116 4.27 -4.38 15.55
C ARG A 116 5.79 -4.37 15.43
N ILE A 117 6.34 -5.44 14.90
CA ILE A 117 7.77 -5.52 14.59
C ILE A 117 7.96 -5.87 13.12
N ALA A 118 8.96 -5.27 12.48
CA ALA A 118 9.45 -5.69 11.18
C ALA A 118 10.69 -6.55 11.34
N THR A 119 10.75 -7.64 10.58
CA THR A 119 11.83 -8.61 10.66
C THR A 119 12.09 -9.33 9.33
N ARG A 120 13.20 -10.06 9.26
CA ARG A 120 13.51 -10.96 8.16
C ARG A 120 12.85 -12.33 8.34
N PRO A 121 12.54 -13.05 7.24
CA PRO A 121 11.92 -14.37 7.31
C PRO A 121 12.77 -15.44 8.03
N ASP A 122 14.09 -15.34 7.91
CA ASP A 122 15.07 -16.27 8.48
C ASP A 122 15.31 -16.07 9.99
N ASP A 123 14.82 -14.96 10.59
CA ASP A 123 15.04 -14.60 11.99
C ASP A 123 13.80 -14.82 12.90
N LEU A 124 12.99 -15.84 12.58
CA LEU A 124 11.77 -16.19 13.31
C LEU A 124 11.73 -17.66 13.80
N PRO A 125 12.75 -18.14 14.53
CA PRO A 125 12.69 -19.47 15.14
C PRO A 125 11.59 -19.54 16.23
N PRO A 126 11.12 -20.75 16.59
CA PRO A 126 10.04 -20.96 17.57
C PRO A 126 10.23 -20.23 18.91
N ASP A 127 11.45 -20.15 19.42
CA ASP A 127 11.78 -19.48 20.69
C ASP A 127 11.67 -17.95 20.58
N THR A 128 12.02 -17.38 19.42
CA THR A 128 11.81 -15.95 19.15
C THR A 128 10.32 -15.63 19.11
N LEU A 129 9.50 -16.47 18.46
CA LEU A 129 8.04 -16.29 18.46
C LEU A 129 7.43 -16.41 19.86
N ALA A 130 7.93 -17.32 20.70
CA ALA A 130 7.51 -17.44 22.09
C ALA A 130 7.85 -16.17 22.89
N PHE A 131 9.08 -15.67 22.75
CA PHE A 131 9.52 -14.41 23.35
C PHE A 131 8.65 -13.22 22.92
N LEU A 132 8.37 -13.06 21.63
CA LEU A 132 7.51 -11.97 21.13
C LEU A 132 6.08 -12.04 21.72
N SER A 133 5.54 -13.26 21.88
CA SER A 133 4.21 -13.48 22.45
C SER A 133 4.13 -13.00 23.90
N GLN A 134 5.16 -13.27 24.71
CA GLN A 134 5.25 -12.84 26.11
C GLN A 134 5.24 -11.32 26.27
N HIS A 135 5.67 -10.59 25.24
CA HIS A 135 5.74 -9.12 25.22
C HIS A 135 4.58 -8.46 24.44
N ARG A 136 3.45 -9.16 24.27
CA ARG A 136 2.24 -8.63 23.61
C ARG A 136 2.49 -8.06 22.21
N VAL A 137 3.50 -8.57 21.51
CA VAL A 137 3.65 -8.33 20.07
C VAL A 137 2.47 -8.97 19.38
N GLY A 138 1.72 -8.17 18.63
CA GLY A 138 0.49 -8.63 18.03
C GLY A 138 0.55 -8.73 16.50
N THR A 139 1.53 -8.08 15.88
CA THR A 139 1.70 -8.10 14.43
C THR A 139 3.18 -8.27 14.06
N ILE A 140 3.47 -9.20 13.15
CA ILE A 140 4.81 -9.38 12.58
C ILE A 140 4.75 -8.97 11.11
N GLU A 141 5.57 -7.99 10.74
CA GLU A 141 5.82 -7.64 9.35
C GLU A 141 7.06 -8.36 8.83
N ILE A 142 6.86 -9.25 7.86
CA ILE A 142 7.90 -10.07 7.27
C ILE A 142 8.37 -9.40 5.98
N GLY A 143 9.66 -9.06 5.94
CA GLY A 143 10.31 -8.55 4.74
C GLY A 143 10.52 -9.65 3.71
N VAL A 144 9.52 -9.86 2.84
CA VAL A 144 9.53 -10.88 1.77
C VAL A 144 10.27 -10.39 0.53
N GLN A 145 9.90 -9.20 0.06
CA GLN A 145 10.31 -8.56 -1.18
C GLN A 145 9.94 -9.33 -2.46
N SER A 146 10.36 -10.59 -2.60
CA SER A 146 10.08 -11.49 -3.72
C SER A 146 9.93 -12.94 -3.24
N MET A 147 9.25 -13.78 -4.02
CA MET A 147 9.21 -15.25 -3.83
C MET A 147 10.01 -15.99 -4.92
N ILE A 148 10.94 -15.29 -5.56
CA ILE A 148 11.87 -15.80 -6.57
C ILE A 148 13.29 -15.68 -6.04
N ASP A 149 13.94 -16.82 -5.82
CA ASP A 149 15.25 -16.88 -5.13
C ASP A 149 16.34 -16.11 -5.89
N ASP A 150 16.37 -16.18 -7.22
CA ASP A 150 17.32 -15.40 -8.04
C ASP A 150 17.18 -13.89 -7.82
N VAL A 151 15.95 -13.39 -7.65
CA VAL A 151 15.68 -11.96 -7.39
C VAL A 151 16.15 -11.59 -5.98
N LEU A 152 15.94 -12.48 -5.01
CA LEU A 152 16.39 -12.29 -3.62
C LEU A 152 17.93 -12.30 -3.53
N GLU A 153 18.59 -13.21 -4.24
CA GLU A 153 20.05 -13.33 -4.29
C GLU A 153 20.69 -12.09 -4.94
N ARG A 154 20.22 -11.70 -6.13
CA ARG A 154 20.67 -10.47 -6.81
C ARG A 154 20.48 -9.23 -5.94
N SER A 155 19.41 -9.22 -5.15
CA SER A 155 19.11 -8.14 -4.21
C SER A 155 19.91 -8.19 -2.90
N ARG A 156 20.75 -9.21 -2.72
CA ARG A 156 21.48 -9.51 -1.48
C ARG A 156 20.55 -9.54 -0.26
N ARG A 157 19.42 -10.24 -0.39
CA ARG A 157 18.46 -10.41 0.71
C ARG A 157 18.93 -11.43 1.72
N GLY A 158 19.60 -12.49 1.30
CA GLY A 158 20.20 -13.50 2.19
C GLY A 158 19.17 -14.35 2.94
N HIS A 159 17.97 -14.47 2.41
CA HIS A 159 16.95 -15.45 2.79
C HIS A 159 16.31 -15.96 1.49
N THR A 160 15.60 -17.08 1.57
CA THR A 160 14.94 -17.74 0.45
C THR A 160 13.42 -17.55 0.48
N ALA A 161 12.75 -17.94 -0.60
CA ALA A 161 11.30 -18.09 -0.62
C ALA A 161 10.80 -19.14 0.40
N GLU A 162 11.58 -20.19 0.67
CA GLU A 162 11.23 -21.21 1.66
C GLU A 162 11.24 -20.64 3.09
N ASP A 163 12.20 -19.76 3.40
CA ASP A 163 12.20 -19.05 4.69
C ASP A 163 10.95 -18.18 4.87
N VAL A 164 10.43 -17.59 3.79
CA VAL A 164 9.16 -16.86 3.79
C VAL A 164 7.99 -17.79 4.08
N VAL A 165 7.89 -18.91 3.37
CA VAL A 165 6.83 -19.91 3.59
C VAL A 165 6.81 -20.36 5.05
N ARG A 166 7.97 -20.74 5.59
CA ARG A 166 8.13 -21.22 6.96
C ARG A 166 7.75 -20.16 7.98
N SER A 167 8.28 -18.94 7.84
CA SER A 167 8.06 -17.86 8.81
C SER A 167 6.61 -17.37 8.83
N VAL A 168 5.95 -17.25 7.68
CA VAL A 168 4.53 -16.87 7.61
C VAL A 168 3.67 -17.93 8.30
N ARG A 169 3.90 -19.22 8.03
CA ARG A 169 3.15 -20.31 8.67
C ARG A 169 3.34 -20.30 10.19
N LEU A 170 4.58 -20.32 10.67
CA LEU A 170 4.88 -20.34 12.10
C LEU A 170 4.33 -19.13 12.84
N ALA A 171 4.41 -17.93 12.26
CA ALA A 171 3.85 -16.73 12.87
C ALA A 171 2.32 -16.82 12.98
N LYS A 172 1.62 -17.28 11.93
CA LYS A 172 0.16 -17.45 11.97
C LYS A 172 -0.27 -18.54 12.96
N GLU A 173 0.43 -19.67 13.01
CA GLU A 173 0.17 -20.77 13.95
C GLU A 173 0.28 -20.33 15.42
N ARG A 174 1.12 -19.32 15.70
CA ARG A 174 1.28 -18.71 17.02
C ARG A 174 0.30 -17.56 17.29
N GLY A 175 -0.65 -17.31 16.40
CA GLY A 175 -1.71 -16.31 16.58
C GLY A 175 -1.29 -14.86 16.31
N PHE A 176 -0.13 -14.64 15.68
CA PHE A 176 0.25 -13.29 15.24
C PHE A 176 -0.54 -12.90 13.99
N ALA A 177 -0.94 -11.63 13.90
CA ALA A 177 -1.27 -11.05 12.61
C ALA A 177 0.00 -10.95 11.76
N VAL A 178 -0.06 -11.34 10.49
CA VAL A 178 1.09 -11.33 9.59
C VAL A 178 0.89 -10.31 8.48
N SER A 179 1.82 -9.36 8.41
CA SER A 179 1.99 -8.44 7.29
C SER A 179 3.16 -8.90 6.44
N VAL A 180 3.04 -8.86 5.11
CA VAL A 180 4.17 -9.09 4.20
C VAL A 180 4.55 -7.81 3.48
N HIS A 181 5.84 -7.55 3.35
CA HIS A 181 6.36 -6.41 2.59
C HIS A 181 6.99 -6.87 1.28
N LEU A 182 6.39 -6.46 0.16
CA LEU A 182 6.76 -6.81 -1.21
C LEU A 182 7.33 -5.61 -1.97
N MET A 183 8.15 -5.91 -2.98
CA MET A 183 8.70 -4.91 -3.88
C MET A 183 8.52 -5.34 -5.34
N ALA A 184 8.24 -4.39 -6.23
CA ALA A 184 8.13 -4.64 -7.67
C ALA A 184 9.32 -4.05 -8.43
N GLY A 185 9.92 -4.82 -9.34
CA GLY A 185 11.01 -4.37 -10.19
C GLY A 185 12.36 -4.34 -9.48
N LEU A 186 12.64 -5.34 -8.65
CA LEU A 186 14.00 -5.57 -8.15
C LEU A 186 14.93 -6.07 -9.29
N PRO A 187 16.26 -6.04 -9.15
CA PRO A 187 17.14 -6.58 -10.18
C PRO A 187 16.86 -8.05 -10.48
N GLY A 188 16.63 -8.35 -11.77
CA GLY A 188 16.23 -9.68 -12.25
C GLY A 188 14.73 -9.97 -12.15
N ASP A 189 13.93 -9.06 -11.60
CA ASP A 189 12.47 -9.22 -11.49
C ASP A 189 11.79 -8.90 -12.82
N THR A 190 10.96 -9.82 -13.31
CA THR A 190 10.16 -9.65 -14.54
C THR A 190 8.67 -9.54 -14.20
N GLU A 191 7.83 -9.24 -15.18
CA GLU A 191 6.38 -9.23 -14.98
C GLU A 191 5.85 -10.60 -14.53
N GLU A 192 6.39 -11.68 -15.10
CA GLU A 192 6.04 -13.07 -14.80
C GLU A 192 6.48 -13.45 -13.39
N TYR A 193 7.71 -13.10 -13.00
CA TYR A 193 8.27 -13.35 -11.67
C TYR A 193 7.53 -12.57 -10.58
N PHE A 194 7.17 -11.32 -10.85
CA PHE A 194 6.35 -10.54 -9.95
C PHE A 194 4.95 -11.16 -9.82
N ALA A 195 4.32 -11.57 -10.92
CA ALA A 195 3.01 -12.24 -10.88
C ALA A 195 3.07 -13.57 -10.11
N GLU A 196 4.13 -14.36 -10.26
CA GLU A 196 4.36 -15.57 -9.49
C GLU A 196 4.53 -15.27 -7.99
N THR A 197 5.26 -14.20 -7.66
CA THR A 197 5.40 -13.73 -6.28
C THR A 197 4.05 -13.41 -5.65
N ILE A 198 3.19 -12.66 -6.34
CA ILE A 198 1.85 -12.34 -5.84
C ILE A 198 1.02 -13.61 -5.66
N ARG A 199 1.04 -14.54 -6.62
CA ARG A 199 0.31 -15.82 -6.53
C ARG A 199 0.77 -16.65 -5.32
N LYS A 200 2.07 -16.79 -5.11
CA LYS A 200 2.64 -17.53 -3.97
C LYS A 200 2.26 -16.88 -2.65
N ILE A 201 2.30 -15.55 -2.56
CA ILE A 201 1.95 -14.82 -1.32
C ILE A 201 0.46 -14.95 -1.00
N ILE A 202 -0.42 -14.84 -1.99
CA ILE A 202 -1.86 -15.06 -1.79
C ILE A 202 -2.12 -16.47 -1.23
N ALA A 203 -1.40 -17.49 -1.72
CA ALA A 203 -1.52 -18.85 -1.22
C ALA A 203 -1.10 -19.01 0.26
N LEU A 204 -0.20 -18.15 0.76
CA LEU A 204 0.20 -18.11 2.17
C LEU A 204 -0.81 -17.40 3.08
N LYS A 205 -1.80 -16.71 2.50
CA LYS A 205 -2.89 -16.01 3.21
C LYS A 205 -2.40 -15.10 4.37
N PRO A 206 -1.44 -14.18 4.13
CA PRO A 206 -1.12 -13.17 5.14
C PRO A 206 -2.35 -12.31 5.45
N ASP A 207 -2.39 -11.72 6.64
CA ASP A 207 -3.51 -10.88 7.08
C ASP A 207 -3.49 -9.50 6.43
N MET A 208 -2.33 -9.07 5.93
CA MET A 208 -2.17 -7.83 5.18
C MET A 208 -0.89 -7.83 4.35
N ALA A 209 -0.81 -6.93 3.36
CA ALA A 209 0.38 -6.74 2.55
C ALA A 209 0.74 -5.25 2.40
N ARG A 210 2.02 -5.00 2.17
CA ARG A 210 2.58 -3.73 1.72
C ARG A 210 3.32 -3.95 0.42
N LEU A 211 3.16 -3.06 -0.54
CA LEU A 211 3.83 -3.14 -1.83
C LEU A 211 4.36 -1.76 -2.21
N HIS A 212 5.57 -1.69 -2.75
CA HIS A 212 6.01 -0.52 -3.48
C HIS A 212 6.94 -0.91 -4.63
N PRO A 213 6.97 -0.12 -5.71
CA PRO A 213 8.01 -0.31 -6.72
C PRO A 213 9.39 0.05 -6.17
N THR A 214 10.43 -0.58 -6.72
CA THR A 214 11.82 -0.31 -6.36
C THR A 214 12.22 1.10 -6.79
N LEU A 215 12.82 1.84 -5.86
CA LEU A 215 13.42 3.16 -6.12
C LEU A 215 14.94 3.07 -5.98
N VAL A 216 15.64 3.89 -6.75
CA VAL A 216 17.09 4.03 -6.67
C VAL A 216 17.41 5.20 -5.75
N PHE A 217 17.84 4.89 -4.53
CA PHE A 217 18.33 5.90 -3.59
C PHE A 217 19.84 6.11 -3.76
N PRO A 218 20.35 7.33 -3.55
CA PRO A 218 21.79 7.59 -3.58
C PRO A 218 22.52 6.75 -2.51
N GLU A 219 23.83 6.56 -2.68
CA GLU A 219 24.70 5.82 -1.75
C GLU A 219 24.26 4.37 -1.53
N THR A 220 23.70 3.74 -2.56
CA THR A 220 23.33 2.32 -2.55
C THR A 220 24.07 1.55 -3.65
N THR A 221 24.23 0.25 -3.48
CA THR A 221 24.75 -0.60 -4.57
C THR A 221 23.85 -0.54 -5.80
N LEU A 222 22.53 -0.43 -5.61
CA LEU A 222 21.57 -0.25 -6.71
C LEU A 222 21.81 1.06 -7.48
N ALA A 223 22.22 2.14 -6.81
CA ALA A 223 22.62 3.38 -7.49
C ALA A 223 23.86 3.20 -8.37
N ALA A 224 24.86 2.47 -7.89
CA ALA A 224 26.03 2.16 -8.70
C ALA A 224 25.66 1.34 -9.95
N MET A 225 24.82 0.30 -9.78
CA MET A 225 24.29 -0.50 -10.88
C MET A 225 23.50 0.34 -11.89
N TYR A 226 22.66 1.27 -11.40
CA TYR A 226 21.91 2.19 -12.25
C TYR A 226 22.84 3.10 -13.07
N THR A 227 23.82 3.73 -12.43
CA THR A 227 24.80 4.59 -13.10
C THR A 227 25.64 3.83 -14.14
N ALA A 228 25.94 2.56 -13.88
CA ALA A 228 26.65 1.68 -14.81
C ALA A 228 25.77 1.13 -15.95
N GLY A 229 24.45 1.37 -15.93
CA GLY A 229 23.50 0.82 -16.91
C GLY A 229 23.16 -0.66 -16.69
N GLU A 230 23.59 -1.26 -15.59
CA GLU A 230 23.34 -2.67 -15.23
C GLU A 230 21.95 -2.90 -14.63
N TYR A 231 21.28 -1.82 -14.18
CA TYR A 231 19.92 -1.86 -13.68
C TYR A 231 19.10 -0.70 -14.23
N LEU A 232 17.92 -1.02 -14.74
CA LEU A 232 16.92 -0.04 -15.17
C LEU A 232 15.68 -0.18 -14.28
N PRO A 233 15.29 0.86 -13.53
CA PRO A 233 14.07 0.80 -12.73
C PRO A 233 12.82 0.80 -13.62
N LEU A 234 11.71 0.31 -13.07
CA LEU A 234 10.41 0.39 -13.74
C LEU A 234 10.07 1.84 -14.11
N THR A 235 9.49 2.01 -15.30
CA THR A 235 8.81 3.27 -15.63
C THR A 235 7.57 3.43 -14.76
N MET A 236 7.09 4.66 -14.60
CA MET A 236 5.84 4.93 -13.86
C MET A 236 4.66 4.13 -14.44
N ALA A 237 4.55 4.05 -15.77
CA ALA A 237 3.50 3.28 -16.44
C ALA A 237 3.57 1.77 -16.14
N ASN A 238 4.76 1.18 -16.21
CA ASN A 238 4.96 -0.25 -15.92
C ASN A 238 4.69 -0.55 -14.43
N ALA A 239 5.14 0.32 -13.53
CA ALA A 239 4.88 0.20 -12.10
C ALA A 239 3.37 0.26 -11.78
N ILE A 240 2.65 1.22 -12.39
CA ILE A 240 1.20 1.33 -12.26
C ILE A 240 0.51 0.05 -12.77
N SER A 241 0.91 -0.46 -13.94
CA SER A 241 0.34 -1.68 -14.52
C SER A 241 0.52 -2.91 -13.63
N LEU A 242 1.75 -3.16 -13.16
CA LEU A 242 2.08 -4.27 -12.26
C LEU A 242 1.33 -4.16 -10.94
N CYS A 243 1.36 -2.98 -10.30
CA CYS A 243 0.73 -2.76 -9.01
C CYS A 243 -0.80 -2.79 -9.09
N LYS A 244 -1.40 -2.38 -10.22
CA LYS A 244 -2.84 -2.54 -10.49
C LYS A 244 -3.25 -4.01 -10.45
N ARG A 245 -2.51 -4.89 -11.13
CA ARG A 245 -2.77 -6.33 -11.11
C ARG A 245 -2.64 -6.90 -9.72
N ALA A 246 -1.56 -6.56 -9.00
CA ALA A 246 -1.35 -7.01 -7.63
C ALA A 246 -2.47 -6.54 -6.69
N LEU A 247 -2.84 -5.26 -6.72
CA LEU A 247 -3.93 -4.70 -5.92
C LEU A 247 -5.26 -5.43 -6.20
N THR A 248 -5.56 -5.73 -7.47
CA THR A 248 -6.76 -6.47 -7.86
C THR A 248 -6.75 -7.92 -7.38
N GLN A 249 -5.60 -8.59 -7.41
CA GLN A 249 -5.50 -9.98 -6.97
C GLN A 249 -5.58 -10.10 -5.44
N PHE A 250 -4.93 -9.18 -4.71
CA PHE A 250 -5.02 -9.12 -3.25
C PHE A 250 -6.44 -8.83 -2.77
N ASP A 251 -7.11 -7.88 -3.40
CA ASP A 251 -8.52 -7.55 -3.11
C ASP A 251 -9.44 -8.77 -3.32
N LYS A 252 -9.34 -9.45 -4.47
CA LYS A 252 -10.08 -10.69 -4.74
C LYS A 252 -9.80 -11.81 -3.72
N ALA A 253 -8.60 -11.84 -3.15
CA ALA A 253 -8.20 -12.80 -2.14
C ALA A 253 -8.61 -12.40 -0.71
N GLY A 254 -9.21 -11.22 -0.51
CA GLY A 254 -9.54 -10.69 0.81
C GLY A 254 -8.33 -10.29 1.64
N ILE A 255 -7.19 -9.99 1.00
CA ILE A 255 -5.94 -9.60 1.67
C ILE A 255 -5.76 -8.09 1.50
N PRO A 256 -5.88 -7.27 2.56
CA PRO A 256 -5.77 -5.83 2.42
C PRO A 256 -4.34 -5.40 2.10
N LEU A 257 -4.18 -4.69 0.97
CA LEU A 257 -2.95 -3.96 0.66
C LEU A 257 -2.94 -2.62 1.41
N ILE A 258 -2.47 -2.65 2.66
CA ILE A 258 -2.53 -1.53 3.60
C ILE A 258 -1.61 -0.37 3.21
N ARG A 259 -0.58 -0.64 2.40
CA ARG A 259 0.30 0.39 1.82
C ARG A 259 0.67 0.04 0.39
N LEU A 260 0.43 0.98 -0.52
CA LEU A 260 0.88 0.91 -1.91
C LEU A 260 1.71 2.16 -2.24
N GLY A 261 3.01 1.99 -2.42
CA GLY A 261 4.01 3.06 -2.51
C GLY A 261 4.70 3.38 -1.18
N LEU A 262 5.79 4.14 -1.23
CA LEU A 262 6.56 4.53 -0.05
C LEU A 262 5.96 5.75 0.66
N GLN A 263 6.35 5.93 1.92
CA GLN A 263 6.07 7.19 2.63
C GLN A 263 7.12 8.22 2.21
N GLU A 264 6.63 9.35 1.73
CA GLU A 264 7.49 10.48 1.40
C GLU A 264 8.17 11.01 2.66
N THR A 265 9.46 11.34 2.53
CA THR A 265 10.25 12.03 3.55
C THR A 265 10.84 13.30 2.96
N GLU A 266 11.27 14.23 3.82
CA GLU A 266 11.95 15.45 3.37
C GLU A 266 13.22 15.14 2.56
N LEU A 267 13.95 14.08 2.93
CA LEU A 267 15.16 13.69 2.21
C LEU A 267 14.87 13.17 0.81
N MET A 268 13.75 12.46 0.60
CA MET A 268 13.32 12.02 -0.73
C MET A 268 12.97 13.18 -1.65
N LYS A 269 12.43 14.27 -1.11
CA LYS A 269 12.01 15.45 -1.88
C LYS A 269 13.18 16.33 -2.30
N MET A 270 14.33 16.23 -1.62
CA MET A 270 15.50 17.03 -1.97
C MET A 270 16.04 16.61 -3.34
N PRO A 271 16.64 17.54 -4.11
CA PRO A 271 17.34 17.19 -5.35
C PRO A 271 18.38 16.09 -5.10
N GLY A 272 18.30 15.00 -5.87
CA GLY A 272 19.15 13.82 -5.70
C GLY A 272 18.73 12.87 -4.57
N GLY A 273 17.65 13.15 -3.84
CA GLY A 273 17.08 12.28 -2.80
C GLY A 273 16.60 10.93 -3.34
N ILE A 274 16.13 10.92 -4.59
CA ILE A 274 15.84 9.72 -5.39
C ILE A 274 16.55 9.92 -6.73
N LEU A 275 17.41 8.99 -7.10
CA LEU A 275 18.16 9.04 -8.35
C LEU A 275 17.32 8.58 -9.55
N ALA A 276 16.50 7.54 -9.35
CA ALA A 276 15.64 6.99 -10.40
C ALA A 276 14.51 6.11 -9.84
N GLY A 277 13.51 5.85 -10.69
CA GLY A 277 12.39 4.95 -10.40
C GLY A 277 11.06 5.67 -10.21
N PRO A 278 9.96 4.90 -10.11
CA PRO A 278 8.59 5.42 -10.19
C PRO A 278 8.11 5.92 -8.82
N PHE A 279 8.67 7.05 -8.37
CA PHE A 279 8.24 7.70 -7.14
C PHE A 279 7.04 8.62 -7.35
N HIS A 280 6.03 8.47 -6.51
CA HIS A 280 4.93 9.42 -6.40
C HIS A 280 4.36 9.40 -4.97
N PRO A 281 4.12 10.56 -4.33
CA PRO A 281 3.62 10.61 -2.95
C PRO A 281 2.23 9.97 -2.79
N ALA A 282 1.42 10.01 -3.85
CA ALA A 282 0.10 9.38 -3.92
C ALA A 282 0.07 8.21 -4.93
N PHE A 283 1.11 7.37 -4.95
CA PHE A 283 1.23 6.27 -5.92
C PHE A 283 0.00 5.36 -5.95
N ARG A 284 -0.59 5.04 -4.78
CA ARG A 284 -1.87 4.30 -4.70
C ARG A 284 -2.98 4.95 -5.52
N SER A 285 -3.14 6.28 -5.43
CA SER A 285 -4.16 7.01 -6.19
C SER A 285 -3.95 6.91 -7.69
N LEU A 286 -2.70 6.85 -8.17
CA LEU A 286 -2.41 6.62 -9.59
C LEU A 286 -2.83 5.21 -10.05
N VAL A 287 -2.57 4.22 -9.21
CA VAL A 287 -2.96 2.82 -9.49
C VAL A 287 -4.49 2.68 -9.50
N GLU A 288 -5.17 3.25 -8.51
CA GLU A 288 -6.64 3.27 -8.43
C GLU A 288 -7.24 4.04 -9.61
N ALA A 289 -6.64 5.15 -10.02
CA ALA A 289 -7.06 5.87 -11.22
C ALA A 289 -6.94 5.03 -12.49
N SER A 290 -5.87 4.23 -12.62
CA SER A 290 -5.75 3.28 -13.74
C SER A 290 -6.83 2.20 -13.72
N ILE A 291 -7.23 1.71 -12.54
CA ILE A 291 -8.36 0.76 -12.40
C ILE A 291 -9.67 1.41 -12.87
N PHE A 292 -9.95 2.62 -12.41
CA PHE A 292 -11.15 3.35 -12.81
C PHE A 292 -11.18 3.66 -14.32
N LEU A 293 -10.03 3.93 -14.92
CA LEU A 293 -9.93 4.10 -16.37
C LEU A 293 -10.31 2.81 -17.11
N ASP A 294 -9.78 1.66 -16.69
CA ASP A 294 -10.12 0.36 -17.29
C ASP A 294 -11.61 0.06 -17.12
N MET A 295 -12.18 0.32 -15.94
CA MET A 295 -13.61 0.17 -15.66
C MET A 295 -14.47 1.01 -16.60
N ALA A 296 -14.12 2.29 -16.78
CA ALA A 296 -14.84 3.19 -17.67
C ALA A 296 -14.73 2.76 -19.14
N VAL A 297 -13.53 2.36 -19.58
CA VAL A 297 -13.28 1.83 -20.93
C VAL A 297 -14.15 0.58 -21.17
N GLN A 298 -14.19 -0.35 -20.21
CA GLN A 298 -15.01 -1.56 -20.31
C GLN A 298 -16.51 -1.24 -20.42
N LEU A 299 -17.02 -0.32 -19.59
CA LEU A 299 -18.42 0.11 -19.67
C LEU A 299 -18.74 0.74 -21.04
N LEU A 300 -17.91 1.66 -21.53
CA LEU A 300 -18.14 2.33 -22.81
C LEU A 300 -18.05 1.37 -24.01
N LEU A 301 -17.11 0.42 -23.99
CA LEU A 301 -17.00 -0.61 -25.03
C LEU A 301 -18.19 -1.57 -25.02
N LYS A 302 -18.58 -2.06 -23.83
CA LYS A 302 -19.66 -3.05 -23.68
C LYS A 302 -21.00 -2.52 -24.17
N TYR A 303 -21.29 -1.25 -23.92
CA TYR A 303 -22.58 -0.66 -24.25
C TYR A 303 -22.56 0.22 -25.51
N ASN A 304 -21.46 0.13 -26.29
CA ASN A 304 -21.24 0.84 -27.54
C ASN A 304 -21.80 2.26 -27.48
N ALA A 305 -21.27 3.06 -26.55
CA ALA A 305 -21.76 4.42 -26.32
C ALA A 305 -21.59 5.25 -27.61
N MET A 306 -22.61 5.23 -28.46
CA MET A 306 -22.75 6.06 -29.67
C MET A 306 -23.05 7.52 -29.29
N GLU A 307 -23.45 7.74 -28.04
CA GLU A 307 -23.68 9.06 -27.47
C GLU A 307 -22.35 9.77 -27.20
N LYS A 308 -22.20 10.98 -27.75
CA LYS A 308 -21.04 11.83 -27.49
C LYS A 308 -21.03 12.45 -26.09
N ARG A 309 -22.06 12.22 -25.27
CA ARG A 309 -22.15 12.72 -23.89
C ARG A 309 -22.49 11.57 -22.98
N VAL A 310 -21.71 11.41 -21.92
CA VAL A 310 -21.88 10.30 -20.96
C VAL A 310 -21.87 10.82 -19.53
N CYS A 311 -22.62 10.16 -18.66
CA CYS A 311 -22.63 10.45 -17.23
C CYS A 311 -22.13 9.24 -16.45
N PHE A 312 -21.18 9.44 -15.54
CA PHE A 312 -20.74 8.41 -14.61
C PHE A 312 -21.16 8.75 -13.20
N SER A 313 -21.75 7.79 -12.49
CA SER A 313 -21.99 7.89 -11.05
C SER A 313 -20.90 7.15 -10.28
N VAL A 314 -20.40 7.79 -9.23
CA VAL A 314 -19.25 7.30 -8.43
C VAL A 314 -19.41 7.70 -6.97
N CYS A 315 -18.89 6.89 -6.05
CA CYS A 315 -18.79 7.25 -4.64
C CYS A 315 -18.04 8.60 -4.48
N PRO A 316 -18.51 9.55 -3.65
CA PRO A 316 -17.85 10.85 -3.48
C PRO A 316 -16.35 10.74 -3.14
N ARG A 317 -15.97 9.68 -2.40
CA ARG A 317 -14.59 9.43 -1.98
C ARG A 317 -13.67 8.96 -3.11
N ASP A 318 -14.24 8.51 -4.23
CA ASP A 318 -13.49 7.98 -5.37
C ASP A 318 -13.48 8.92 -6.57
N ILE A 319 -14.11 10.10 -6.48
CA ILE A 319 -14.14 11.10 -7.55
C ILE A 319 -12.72 11.45 -8.03
N SER A 320 -11.80 11.67 -7.09
CA SER A 320 -10.41 12.02 -7.42
C SER A 320 -9.72 10.88 -8.19
N SER A 321 -9.87 9.64 -7.72
CA SER A 321 -9.33 8.45 -8.39
C SER A 321 -9.98 8.27 -9.77
N PHE A 322 -11.30 8.43 -9.91
CA PHE A 322 -11.98 8.31 -11.20
C PHE A 322 -11.52 9.36 -12.21
N ARG A 323 -11.40 10.63 -11.80
CA ARG A 323 -10.89 11.72 -12.67
C ARG A 323 -9.43 11.51 -13.07
N GLY A 324 -8.65 10.90 -12.18
CA GLY A 324 -7.21 10.74 -12.33
C GLY A 324 -6.45 12.05 -12.12
N GLU A 325 -5.12 11.95 -12.01
CA GLU A 325 -4.25 13.11 -11.82
C GLU A 325 -4.46 14.12 -12.95
N ARG A 326 -4.73 15.39 -12.58
CA ARG A 326 -4.99 16.49 -13.53
C ARG A 326 -6.06 16.15 -14.58
N ASN A 327 -7.08 15.40 -14.20
CA ASN A 327 -8.16 14.91 -15.07
C ASN A 327 -7.69 13.98 -16.20
N GLY A 328 -6.54 13.31 -16.04
CA GLY A 328 -5.95 12.46 -17.07
C GLY A 328 -6.90 11.38 -17.60
N ASN A 329 -7.71 10.76 -16.75
CA ASN A 329 -8.69 9.76 -17.19
C ASN A 329 -9.79 10.38 -18.04
N ILE A 330 -10.28 11.57 -17.67
CA ILE A 330 -11.33 12.27 -18.41
C ILE A 330 -10.83 12.60 -19.82
N HIS A 331 -9.63 13.18 -19.94
CA HIS A 331 -9.03 13.47 -21.24
C HIS A 331 -8.80 12.20 -22.08
N ALA A 332 -8.31 11.12 -21.45
CA ALA A 332 -8.10 9.84 -22.13
C ALA A 332 -9.41 9.25 -22.67
N LEU A 333 -10.48 9.25 -21.87
CA LEU A 333 -11.80 8.76 -22.27
C LEU A 333 -12.40 9.63 -23.38
N MET A 334 -12.36 10.96 -23.25
CA MET A 334 -12.86 11.88 -24.28
C MET A 334 -12.15 11.67 -25.62
N THR A 335 -10.82 11.53 -25.58
CA THR A 335 -10.00 11.33 -26.79
C THR A 335 -10.28 9.98 -27.43
N ARG A 336 -10.24 8.90 -26.63
CA ARG A 336 -10.39 7.51 -27.12
C ARG A 336 -11.76 7.23 -27.72
N PHE A 337 -12.82 7.77 -27.11
CA PHE A 337 -14.20 7.53 -27.53
C PHE A 337 -14.83 8.72 -28.27
N LYS A 338 -14.05 9.77 -28.57
CA LYS A 338 -14.50 11.00 -29.24
C LYS A 338 -15.75 11.63 -28.57
N LEU A 339 -15.73 11.66 -27.24
CA LEU A 339 -16.82 12.22 -26.44
C LEU A 339 -16.68 13.75 -26.38
N ASN A 340 -17.80 14.45 -26.44
CA ASN A 340 -17.90 15.88 -26.27
C ASN A 340 -17.93 16.28 -24.79
N ASP A 341 -18.51 15.44 -23.92
CA ASP A 341 -18.67 15.73 -22.49
C ASP A 341 -18.73 14.46 -21.64
N ILE A 342 -18.16 14.56 -20.44
CA ILE A 342 -18.22 13.53 -19.39
C ILE A 342 -18.69 14.21 -18.10
N THR A 343 -19.94 13.97 -17.73
CA THR A 343 -20.48 14.42 -16.45
C THR A 343 -20.19 13.38 -15.35
N ILE A 344 -19.82 13.84 -14.16
CA ILE A 344 -19.56 12.98 -13.00
C ILE A 344 -20.57 13.32 -11.92
N GLN A 345 -21.40 12.35 -11.55
CA GLN A 345 -22.43 12.48 -10.53
C GLN A 345 -21.99 11.77 -9.24
N PRO A 346 -21.72 12.50 -8.15
CA PRO A 346 -21.47 11.89 -6.85
C PRO A 346 -22.72 11.15 -6.36
N ASP A 347 -22.58 9.90 -5.97
CA ASP A 347 -23.67 9.11 -5.37
C ASP A 347 -23.20 8.50 -4.03
N PRO A 348 -23.64 9.06 -2.88
CA PRO A 348 -23.30 8.55 -1.56
C PRO A 348 -23.79 7.13 -1.27
N ALA A 349 -24.77 6.62 -2.04
CA ALA A 349 -25.26 5.26 -1.89
C ALA A 349 -24.35 4.23 -2.58
N LEU A 350 -23.42 4.67 -3.44
CA LEU A 350 -22.47 3.76 -4.07
C LEU A 350 -21.32 3.41 -3.12
N GLU A 351 -21.05 2.11 -3.02
CA GLU A 351 -19.88 1.58 -2.35
C GLU A 351 -18.60 1.98 -3.09
N ARG A 352 -17.50 2.10 -2.34
CA ARG A 352 -16.20 2.46 -2.93
C ARG A 352 -15.75 1.45 -3.97
N GLY A 353 -15.05 1.93 -5.00
CA GLY A 353 -14.59 1.13 -6.13
C GLY A 353 -15.70 0.76 -7.11
N THR A 354 -16.91 1.29 -6.94
CA THR A 354 -18.01 1.08 -7.88
C THR A 354 -18.06 2.24 -8.88
N LEU A 355 -18.17 1.91 -10.16
CA LEU A 355 -18.43 2.88 -11.22
C LEU A 355 -19.70 2.48 -11.95
N VAL A 356 -20.59 3.45 -12.15
CA VAL A 356 -21.84 3.27 -12.88
C VAL A 356 -21.87 4.19 -14.09
N LEU A 357 -22.13 3.66 -15.27
CA LEU A 357 -22.41 4.46 -16.47
C LEU A 357 -23.93 4.66 -16.60
N ALA A 358 -24.35 5.93 -16.65
CA ALA A 358 -25.71 6.34 -16.99
C ALA A 358 -25.70 6.96 -18.39
N LEU A 359 -26.41 6.34 -19.32
CA LEU A 359 -26.62 6.88 -20.68
C LEU A 359 -27.78 7.90 -20.65
N ALA A 360 -27.57 9.06 -21.25
CA ALA A 360 -28.51 10.17 -21.20
C ALA A 360 -29.50 10.06 -22.35
N HIS A 361 -30.67 9.46 -22.13
CA HIS A 361 -31.71 9.48 -23.16
C HIS A 361 -32.16 10.92 -23.45
N HIS A 362 -32.16 11.28 -24.75
CA HIS A 362 -32.80 12.47 -25.28
C HIS A 362 -34.23 12.64 -24.74
N GLY A 363 -34.50 13.79 -24.09
CA GLY A 363 -35.86 14.30 -23.92
C GLY A 363 -36.28 14.66 -22.49
N SER A 364 -35.83 15.80 -21.99
CA SER A 364 -36.68 16.67 -21.19
C SER A 364 -36.18 18.11 -21.31
N GLN A 365 -36.74 18.82 -22.28
CA GLN A 365 -36.80 20.28 -22.27
C GLN A 365 -37.32 20.76 -20.91
N GLN A 366 -36.73 21.84 -20.42
CA GLN A 366 -37.31 22.80 -19.48
C GLN A 366 -38.20 22.22 -18.36
N LEU A 367 -37.60 21.94 -17.20
CA LEU A 367 -38.29 22.24 -15.94
C LEU A 367 -38.02 23.70 -15.62
N ARG A 368 -38.89 24.56 -16.16
CA ARG A 368 -39.10 25.91 -15.62
C ARG A 368 -39.43 25.75 -14.13
N ARG A 369 -38.79 26.56 -13.28
CA ARG A 369 -39.34 26.90 -11.97
C ARG A 369 -40.75 27.43 -12.20
N MET A 370 -41.75 26.74 -11.66
CA MET A 370 -42.96 27.40 -11.20
C MET A 370 -42.88 27.37 -9.69
N ASP A 371 -42.41 28.50 -9.15
CA ASP A 371 -42.66 28.90 -7.78
C ASP A 371 -44.17 29.17 -7.61
N GLN A 372 -44.73 28.66 -6.51
CA GLN A 372 -45.78 29.27 -5.69
C GLN A 372 -47.04 29.83 -6.39
N ASN A 373 -48.12 29.05 -6.44
CA ASN A 373 -49.36 29.23 -5.65
C ASN A 373 -50.37 28.13 -5.97
#